data_AF-A0A154WFH6-F1
#
_entry.id   AF-A0A154WFH6-F1
#
_cell.length_a   1.000
_cell.length_b   1.000
_cell.length_c   1.000
_cell.angle_alpha   90.00
_cell.angle_beta   90.00
_cell.angle_gamma   90.00
#
_symmetry.space_group_name_H-M   'P 1'
#
loop_
_entity.id
_entity.type
_entity.pdbx_description
1 polymer ?
#
loop_
_entity_poly.entity_id
_entity_poly.type
_entity_poly.pdbx_seq_one_letter_code
_entity_poly.pdbx_strand_id
1 'polypeptide(L)'
;MDTIILADCGSEIGLGHLRRCLVLATALAGQGAVCRVLTPEASGAEFAFAAGFEVEAWPEDLAALPPATLLVADSYRLPIETMRGWRDLFACRVLIDDLADRDIDADLVLNGNLYAAGLDYAAPSLLGPEYAMVDPAFFALRGQERADPPRALIAFGGTDDGHIGGAVATSLLALDGQLRADMVISPLHAEPHLPDGLSHGRLKLHHGADMVALMASASLYIGAAGSTVLEAAAAGLPMVVTELADNQRLNIQALRELGVTAFDALETTALAEAAGAALRQGESPLLALMQPGGADRAAAAILAHMAERGSGR
;
A
#
# COMPACT_ATOMS: atom_id res chain seq x y z
N MET A 1 -12.46 7.93 -21.53
CA MET A 1 -11.22 8.76 -21.49
C MET A 1 -10.04 7.80 -21.38
N ASP A 2 -9.13 7.79 -22.35
CA ASP A 2 -7.99 6.87 -22.32
C ASP A 2 -6.98 7.31 -21.26
N THR A 3 -6.58 6.37 -20.40
CA THR A 3 -5.72 6.61 -19.24
C THR A 3 -4.61 5.58 -19.19
N ILE A 4 -3.38 6.04 -18.96
CA ILE A 4 -2.25 5.17 -18.61
C ILE A 4 -2.05 5.20 -17.11
N ILE A 5 -1.95 4.01 -16.51
CA ILE A 5 -1.52 3.79 -15.13
C ILE A 5 -0.13 3.16 -15.19
N LEU A 6 0.90 3.96 -14.98
CA LEU A 6 2.29 3.52 -14.97
C LEU A 6 2.71 3.25 -13.52
N ALA A 7 2.71 1.98 -13.12
CA ALA A 7 3.01 1.59 -11.74
C ALA A 7 4.29 0.75 -11.66
N ASP A 8 5.09 0.99 -10.63
CA ASP A 8 6.23 0.13 -10.30
C ASP A 8 5.77 -1.15 -9.60
N CYS A 9 6.52 -2.24 -9.80
CA CYS A 9 6.47 -3.42 -8.94
C CYS A 9 7.63 -4.36 -9.27
N GLY A 10 7.96 -5.24 -8.33
CA GLY A 10 9.03 -6.22 -8.51
C GLY A 10 9.59 -6.69 -7.17
N SER A 11 10.49 -7.67 -7.19
CA SER A 11 11.05 -8.27 -5.96
C SER A 11 11.86 -7.30 -5.11
N GLU A 12 12.40 -6.24 -5.72
CA GLU A 12 13.19 -5.21 -5.01
C GLU A 12 12.32 -4.12 -4.36
N ILE A 13 11.17 -3.79 -4.96
CA ILE A 13 10.31 -2.67 -4.53
C ILE A 13 8.98 -3.13 -3.89
N GLY A 14 8.59 -4.39 -4.11
CA GLY A 14 7.33 -4.97 -3.69
C GLY A 14 6.16 -4.67 -4.64
N LEU A 15 4.95 -4.79 -4.10
CA LEU A 15 3.69 -4.68 -4.84
C LEU A 15 2.85 -3.46 -4.45
N GLY A 16 3.34 -2.61 -3.55
CA GLY A 16 2.57 -1.51 -2.96
C GLY A 16 2.06 -0.51 -4.00
N HIS A 17 2.96 -0.07 -4.89
CA HIS A 17 2.66 0.86 -5.99
C HIS A 17 1.58 0.30 -6.92
N LEU A 18 1.79 -0.91 -7.45
CA LEU A 18 0.80 -1.58 -8.29
C LEU A 18 -0.56 -1.71 -7.59
N ARG A 19 -0.61 -2.22 -6.35
CA ARG A 19 -1.88 -2.45 -5.64
C ARG A 19 -2.69 -1.16 -5.45
N ARG A 20 -2.06 -0.08 -4.98
CA ARG A 20 -2.77 1.21 -4.81
C ARG A 20 -3.18 1.83 -6.15
N CYS A 21 -2.35 1.67 -7.18
CA CYS A 21 -2.68 2.10 -8.54
C CYS A 21 -3.89 1.35 -9.11
N LEU A 22 -4.02 0.04 -8.86
CA LEU A 22 -5.18 -0.73 -9.29
C LEU A 22 -6.48 -0.26 -8.60
N VAL A 23 -6.42 0.09 -7.32
CA VAL A 23 -7.58 0.67 -6.61
C VAL A 23 -8.00 2.00 -7.26
N LEU A 24 -7.05 2.88 -7.59
CA LEU A 24 -7.34 4.12 -8.31
C LEU A 24 -7.82 3.88 -9.74
N ALA A 25 -7.24 2.91 -10.44
CA ALA A 25 -7.65 2.53 -11.79
C ALA A 25 -9.11 2.06 -11.82
N THR A 26 -9.54 1.27 -10.82
CA THR A 26 -10.94 0.86 -10.63
C THR A 26 -11.84 2.07 -10.41
N ALA A 27 -11.44 3.01 -9.55
CA ALA A 27 -12.22 4.24 -9.31
C ALA A 27 -12.34 5.10 -10.58
N LEU A 28 -11.26 5.29 -11.34
CA LEU A 28 -11.27 6.00 -12.62
C LEU A 28 -12.14 5.28 -13.66
N ALA A 29 -12.07 3.95 -13.75
CA ALA A 29 -12.92 3.16 -14.63
C ALA A 29 -14.40 3.29 -14.27
N GLY A 30 -14.73 3.37 -12.97
CA GLY A 30 -16.07 3.68 -12.47
C GLY A 30 -16.59 5.05 -12.92
N GLN A 31 -15.71 5.98 -13.28
CA GLN A 31 -16.02 7.29 -13.87
C GLN A 31 -15.95 7.30 -15.41
N GLY A 32 -15.82 6.14 -16.05
CA GLY A 32 -15.78 6.00 -17.52
C GLY A 32 -14.40 6.17 -18.16
N ALA A 33 -13.32 6.11 -17.37
CA ALA A 33 -11.97 5.99 -17.92
C ALA A 33 -11.73 4.59 -18.50
N VAL A 34 -10.91 4.51 -19.55
CA VAL A 34 -10.38 3.26 -20.08
C VAL A 34 -8.92 3.21 -19.66
N CYS A 35 -8.61 2.37 -18.66
CA CYS A 35 -7.30 2.33 -18.03
C CYS A 35 -6.43 1.23 -18.64
N ARG A 36 -5.22 1.58 -19.06
CA ARG A 36 -4.14 0.65 -19.45
C ARG A 36 -3.09 0.66 -18.35
N VAL A 37 -2.80 -0.51 -17.78
CA VAL A 37 -1.84 -0.66 -16.68
C VAL A 37 -0.51 -1.11 -17.23
N LEU A 38 0.54 -0.34 -16.95
CA LEU A 38 1.91 -0.59 -17.41
C LEU A 38 2.83 -0.82 -16.20
N THR A 39 3.52 -1.95 -16.16
CA THR A 39 4.49 -2.31 -15.11
C THR A 39 5.83 -2.77 -15.69
N PRO A 40 6.94 -2.76 -14.92
CA PRO A 40 8.20 -3.31 -15.38
C PRO A 40 8.03 -4.79 -15.78
N GLU A 41 8.45 -5.16 -16.98
CA GLU A 41 8.38 -6.54 -17.51
C GLU A 41 6.98 -7.20 -17.44
N ALA A 42 5.91 -6.39 -17.42
CA ALA A 42 4.54 -6.85 -17.19
C ALA A 42 4.35 -7.64 -15.88
N SER A 43 5.16 -7.34 -14.86
CA SER A 43 5.08 -7.94 -13.54
C SER A 43 3.77 -7.63 -12.82
N GLY A 44 3.36 -8.52 -11.91
CA GLY A 44 2.14 -8.39 -11.12
C GLY A 44 0.83 -8.61 -11.89
N ALA A 45 0.89 -9.29 -13.05
CA ALA A 45 -0.26 -9.56 -13.92
C ALA A 45 -1.41 -10.25 -13.18
N GLU A 46 -1.13 -11.14 -12.23
CA GLU A 46 -2.13 -11.83 -11.43
C GLU A 46 -2.93 -10.87 -10.53
N PHE A 47 -2.29 -9.83 -9.97
CA PHE A 47 -2.96 -8.82 -9.15
C PHE A 47 -3.83 -7.89 -10.00
N ALA A 48 -3.31 -7.48 -11.15
CA ALA A 48 -4.07 -6.68 -12.10
C ALA A 48 -5.28 -7.45 -12.64
N PHE A 49 -5.10 -8.73 -13.01
CA PHE A 49 -6.18 -9.58 -13.49
C PHE A 49 -7.28 -9.75 -12.43
N ALA A 50 -6.90 -9.96 -11.17
CA ALA A 50 -7.85 -10.02 -10.05
C ALA A 50 -8.64 -8.70 -9.87
N ALA A 51 -8.01 -7.56 -10.20
CA ALA A 51 -8.66 -6.24 -10.22
C ALA A 51 -9.41 -5.93 -11.52
N GLY A 52 -9.43 -6.85 -12.50
CA GLY A 52 -10.12 -6.68 -13.78
C GLY A 52 -9.31 -5.94 -14.86
N PHE A 53 -7.99 -5.89 -14.74
CA PHE A 53 -7.09 -5.24 -15.69
C PHE A 53 -6.09 -6.21 -16.31
N GLU A 54 -5.64 -5.90 -17.52
CA GLU A 54 -4.47 -6.51 -18.14
C GLU A 54 -3.25 -5.60 -17.91
N VAL A 55 -2.07 -6.22 -17.86
CA VAL A 55 -0.81 -5.50 -17.69
C VAL A 55 0.00 -5.56 -18.98
N GLU A 56 0.50 -4.41 -19.38
CA GLU A 56 1.48 -4.25 -20.44
C GLU A 56 2.86 -3.94 -19.82
N ALA A 57 3.94 -4.32 -20.50
CA ALA A 57 5.27 -3.95 -20.05
C ALA A 57 5.51 -2.45 -20.26
N TRP A 58 6.32 -1.85 -19.39
CA TRP A 58 6.91 -0.54 -19.65
C TRP A 58 7.60 -0.52 -21.02
N PRO A 59 7.46 0.56 -21.81
CA PRO A 59 8.31 0.74 -22.98
C PRO A 59 9.77 0.92 -22.53
N GLU A 60 10.71 0.54 -23.39
CA GLU A 60 12.15 0.74 -23.15
C GLU A 60 12.47 2.22 -22.91
N ASP A 61 11.82 3.11 -23.67
CA ASP A 61 11.84 4.55 -23.45
C ASP A 61 10.53 5.01 -22.82
N LEU A 62 10.57 5.33 -21.52
CA LEU A 62 9.43 5.89 -20.79
C LEU A 62 9.00 7.27 -21.32
N ALA A 63 9.80 7.98 -22.12
CA ALA A 63 9.33 9.17 -22.82
C ALA A 63 8.38 8.84 -23.99
N ALA A 64 8.36 7.59 -24.46
CA ALA A 64 7.56 7.12 -25.59
C ALA A 64 6.36 6.29 -25.13
N LEU A 65 5.65 6.74 -24.09
CA LEU A 65 4.42 6.10 -23.64
C LEU A 65 3.34 6.12 -24.74
N PRO A 66 2.44 5.12 -24.77
CA PRO A 66 1.33 5.11 -25.71
C PRO A 66 0.45 6.37 -25.59
N PRO A 67 -0.26 6.78 -26.65
CA PRO A 67 -1.19 7.90 -26.58
C PRO A 67 -2.29 7.66 -25.55
N ALA A 68 -2.52 8.64 -24.68
CA ALA A 68 -3.64 8.67 -23.75
C ALA A 68 -3.97 10.13 -23.36
N THR A 69 -5.13 10.34 -22.74
CA THR A 69 -5.53 11.67 -22.25
C THR A 69 -4.91 11.96 -20.89
N LEU A 70 -4.92 10.97 -20.00
CA LEU A 70 -4.45 11.05 -18.62
C LEU A 70 -3.28 10.08 -18.42
N LEU A 71 -2.23 10.55 -17.74
CA LEU A 71 -1.18 9.69 -17.17
C LEU A 71 -1.29 9.74 -15.65
N VAL A 72 -1.32 8.58 -15.01
CA VAL A 72 -1.07 8.40 -13.59
C VAL A 72 0.23 7.61 -13.45
N ALA A 73 1.22 8.15 -12.76
CA ALA A 73 2.52 7.51 -12.59
C ALA A 73 2.86 7.31 -11.11
N ASP A 74 3.44 6.16 -10.78
CA ASP A 74 3.76 5.77 -9.41
C ASP A 74 5.05 4.94 -9.36
N SER A 75 6.18 5.62 -9.21
CA SER A 75 7.49 5.00 -9.06
C SER A 75 8.51 6.00 -8.53
N TYR A 76 9.36 5.57 -7.59
CA TYR A 76 10.51 6.35 -7.14
C TYR A 76 11.61 6.49 -8.21
N ARG A 77 11.59 5.65 -9.26
CA ARG A 77 12.64 5.58 -10.27
C ARG A 77 12.45 6.54 -11.44
N LEU A 78 11.38 7.35 -11.45
CA LEU A 78 11.07 8.26 -12.56
C LEU A 78 11.95 9.52 -12.54
N PRO A 79 12.86 9.71 -13.51
CA PRO A 79 13.67 10.92 -13.58
C PRO A 79 12.84 12.16 -13.94
N ILE A 80 13.30 13.33 -13.50
CA ILE A 80 12.64 14.61 -13.78
C ILE A 80 12.59 14.92 -15.29
N GLU A 81 13.60 14.49 -16.04
CA GLU A 81 13.68 14.64 -17.50
C GLU A 81 12.58 13.85 -18.20
N THR A 82 12.33 12.62 -17.75
CA THR A 82 11.23 11.79 -18.26
C THR A 82 9.88 12.43 -17.97
N MET A 83 9.66 12.92 -16.75
CA MET A 83 8.41 13.60 -16.37
C MET A 83 8.16 14.87 -17.21
N ARG A 84 9.22 15.65 -17.49
CA ARG A 84 9.16 16.82 -18.36
C ARG A 84 8.85 16.45 -19.82
N GLY A 85 9.37 15.33 -20.30
CA GLY A 85 9.07 14.81 -21.64
C GLY A 85 7.58 14.52 -21.87
N TRP A 86 6.82 14.29 -20.80
CA TRP A 86 5.38 14.00 -20.86
C TRP A 86 4.48 15.23 -21.01
N ARG A 87 4.99 16.46 -20.83
CA ARG A 87 4.20 17.72 -20.80
C ARG A 87 3.25 17.88 -21.99
N ASP A 88 3.71 17.50 -23.17
CA ASP A 88 2.98 17.67 -24.42
C ASP A 88 2.28 16.38 -24.88
N LEU A 89 2.44 15.28 -24.14
CA LEU A 89 1.87 13.97 -24.48
C LEU A 89 0.51 13.73 -23.84
N PHE A 90 0.25 14.33 -22.68
CA PHE A 90 -0.97 14.12 -21.90
C PHE A 90 -1.66 15.45 -21.58
N ALA A 91 -2.98 15.44 -21.51
CA ALA A 91 -3.75 16.61 -21.07
C ALA A 91 -3.56 16.87 -19.56
N CYS A 92 -3.36 15.80 -18.78
CA CYS A 92 -3.08 15.85 -17.36
C CYS A 92 -2.15 14.69 -16.95
N ARG A 93 -1.19 15.00 -16.08
CA ARG A 93 -0.22 14.05 -15.50
C ARG A 93 -0.35 14.09 -13.98
N VAL A 94 -0.75 12.97 -13.41
CA VAL A 94 -0.87 12.77 -11.96
C VAL A 94 0.33 11.95 -11.51
N LEU A 95 1.06 12.43 -10.53
CA LEU A 95 2.10 11.67 -9.86
C LEU A 95 1.60 11.21 -8.49
N ILE A 96 1.66 9.91 -8.23
CA ILE A 96 1.55 9.39 -6.87
C ILE A 96 2.94 9.47 -6.26
N ASP A 97 3.06 10.22 -5.17
CA ASP A 97 4.32 10.43 -4.46
C ASP A 97 4.12 10.19 -2.97
N ASP A 98 5.19 9.80 -2.28
CA ASP A 98 5.16 9.53 -0.85
C ASP A 98 5.94 10.55 -0.02
N LEU A 99 7.04 11.11 -0.52
CA LEU A 99 8.09 11.71 0.32
C LEU A 99 8.35 13.20 0.08
N ALA A 100 7.96 13.75 -1.07
CA ALA A 100 8.31 15.10 -1.51
C ALA A 100 9.83 15.41 -1.43
N ASP A 101 10.68 14.40 -1.62
CA ASP A 101 12.13 14.46 -1.42
C ASP A 101 12.93 14.66 -2.72
N ARG A 102 12.23 14.91 -3.82
CA ARG A 102 12.79 15.06 -5.16
C ARG A 102 12.04 16.10 -5.98
N ASP A 103 12.67 16.57 -7.04
CA ASP A 103 12.00 17.42 -8.02
C ASP A 103 10.88 16.64 -8.73
N ILE A 104 9.70 17.26 -8.79
CA ILE A 104 8.49 16.69 -9.39
C ILE A 104 8.00 17.62 -10.51
N ASP A 105 7.76 17.06 -11.70
CA ASP A 105 7.05 17.74 -12.79
C ASP A 105 5.75 17.02 -13.12
N ALA A 106 4.69 17.35 -12.38
CA ALA A 106 3.35 16.82 -12.56
C ALA A 106 2.33 17.95 -12.58
N ASP A 107 1.15 17.68 -13.16
CA ASP A 107 0.04 18.62 -13.13
C ASP A 107 -0.73 18.53 -11.81
N LEU A 108 -0.76 17.35 -11.20
CA LEU A 108 -1.34 17.07 -9.90
C LEU A 108 -0.50 16.02 -9.16
N VAL A 109 -0.34 16.18 -7.85
CA VAL A 109 0.24 15.15 -6.97
C VAL A 109 -0.86 14.50 -6.15
N LEU A 110 -0.78 13.19 -5.96
CA LEU A 110 -1.64 12.42 -5.06
C LEU A 110 -0.77 11.74 -4.00
N ASN A 111 -0.97 12.09 -2.73
CA ASN A 111 -0.31 11.44 -1.61
C ASN A 111 -1.34 11.12 -0.52
N GLY A 112 -1.77 9.86 -0.46
CA GLY A 112 -2.78 9.37 0.47
C GLY A 112 -2.26 9.01 1.87
N ASN A 113 -0.99 9.27 2.18
CA ASN A 113 -0.37 8.85 3.44
C ASN A 113 -0.81 9.72 4.63
N LEU A 114 -0.63 9.17 5.85
CA LEU A 114 -1.03 9.82 7.10
C LEU A 114 -0.33 11.17 7.33
N TYR A 115 0.91 11.30 6.88
CA TYR A 115 1.77 12.48 7.04
C TYR A 115 1.73 13.43 5.84
N ALA A 116 0.98 13.11 4.79
CA ALA A 116 1.04 13.81 3.51
C ALA A 116 0.73 15.31 3.62
N ALA A 117 -0.16 15.70 4.53
CA ALA A 117 -0.53 17.10 4.76
C ALA A 117 0.63 17.97 5.31
N GLY A 118 1.68 17.34 5.85
CA GLY A 118 2.90 18.02 6.32
C GLY A 118 3.98 18.16 5.25
N LEU A 119 3.77 17.63 4.05
CA LEU A 119 4.73 17.71 2.94
C LEU A 119 4.47 18.94 2.07
N ASP A 120 5.55 19.50 1.54
CA ASP A 120 5.51 20.69 0.68
C ASP A 120 5.70 20.30 -0.79
N TYR A 121 4.61 20.27 -1.55
CA TYR A 121 4.62 20.02 -2.98
C TYR A 121 4.48 21.33 -3.76
N ALA A 122 5.37 21.55 -4.73
CA ALA A 122 5.29 22.70 -5.62
C ALA A 122 4.09 22.64 -6.59
N ALA A 123 3.62 21.44 -6.92
CA ALA A 123 2.46 21.21 -7.77
C ALA A 123 1.16 21.16 -6.93
N PRO A 124 -0.01 21.45 -7.52
CA PRO A 124 -1.29 21.18 -6.87
C PRO A 124 -1.35 19.74 -6.36
N SER A 125 -1.93 19.53 -5.18
CA SER A 125 -1.84 18.24 -4.50
C SER A 125 -3.11 17.81 -3.77
N LEU A 126 -3.40 16.51 -3.82
CA LEU A 126 -4.44 15.82 -3.05
C LEU A 126 -3.74 15.04 -1.93
N LEU A 127 -3.89 15.51 -0.69
CA LEU A 127 -3.07 15.06 0.43
C LEU A 127 -3.90 14.45 1.56
N GLY A 128 -3.37 13.40 2.17
CA GLY A 128 -3.85 12.84 3.43
C GLY A 128 -4.73 11.59 3.27
N PRO A 129 -5.10 10.97 4.39
CA PRO A 129 -5.84 9.71 4.41
C PRO A 129 -7.24 9.81 3.78
N GLU A 130 -7.77 11.01 3.58
CA GLU A 130 -9.01 11.21 2.82
C GLU A 130 -8.86 10.83 1.35
N TYR A 131 -7.65 10.79 0.79
CA TYR A 131 -7.37 10.32 -0.57
C TYR A 131 -6.65 8.97 -0.58
N ALA A 132 -6.63 8.25 0.54
CA ALA A 132 -6.01 6.92 0.62
C ALA A 132 -6.63 5.95 -0.39
N MET A 133 -5.78 5.35 -1.22
CA MET A 133 -6.18 4.37 -2.24
C MET A 133 -6.22 2.96 -1.65
N VAL A 134 -7.12 2.76 -0.68
CA VAL A 134 -7.34 1.48 0.01
C VAL A 134 -8.60 0.82 -0.55
N ASP A 135 -8.54 -0.48 -0.82
CA ASP A 135 -9.67 -1.26 -1.30
C ASP A 135 -10.86 -1.16 -0.32
N PRO A 136 -12.07 -0.79 -0.79
CA PRO A 136 -13.30 -0.77 0.01
C PRO A 136 -13.56 -2.06 0.81
N ALA A 137 -13.08 -3.21 0.34
CA ALA A 137 -13.23 -4.49 1.01
C ALA A 137 -12.60 -4.50 2.42
N PHE A 138 -11.52 -3.76 2.66
CA PHE A 138 -10.93 -3.64 4.00
C PHE A 138 -11.85 -2.88 4.95
N PHE A 139 -12.52 -1.82 4.49
CA PHE A 139 -13.46 -1.06 5.32
C PHE A 139 -14.69 -1.89 5.71
N ALA A 140 -15.10 -2.83 4.86
CA ALA A 140 -16.21 -3.74 5.14
C ALA A 140 -15.93 -4.74 6.29
N LEU A 141 -14.67 -4.83 6.75
CA LEU A 141 -14.26 -5.68 7.87
C LEU A 141 -14.56 -5.07 9.25
N ARG A 142 -14.89 -3.77 9.30
CA ARG A 142 -15.16 -3.07 10.56
C ARG A 142 -16.36 -3.67 11.28
N GLY A 143 -16.24 -3.84 12.59
CA GLY A 143 -17.30 -4.39 13.44
C GLY A 143 -17.55 -5.89 13.29
N GLN A 144 -16.79 -6.60 12.44
CA GLN A 144 -16.87 -8.05 12.36
C GLN A 144 -16.24 -8.70 13.60
N GLU A 145 -16.82 -9.82 14.04
CA GLU A 145 -16.24 -10.62 15.12
C GLU A 145 -14.88 -11.17 14.72
N ARG A 146 -13.89 -11.04 15.61
CA ARG A 146 -12.53 -11.53 15.39
C ARG A 146 -12.36 -12.96 15.88
N ALA A 147 -11.32 -13.63 15.40
CA ALA A 147 -11.03 -15.00 15.82
C ALA A 147 -10.79 -15.11 17.33
N ASP A 148 -11.29 -16.21 17.91
CA ASP A 148 -11.02 -16.65 19.28
C ASP A 148 -10.51 -18.12 19.26
N PRO A 149 -9.30 -18.41 19.79
CA PRO A 149 -8.30 -17.49 20.32
C PRO A 149 -7.80 -16.45 19.31
N PRO A 150 -7.25 -15.31 19.79
CA PRO A 150 -6.75 -14.24 18.96
C PRO A 150 -5.75 -14.68 17.89
N ARG A 151 -5.72 -13.95 16.78
CA ARG A 151 -4.92 -14.26 15.60
C ARG A 151 -4.13 -13.05 15.14
N ALA A 152 -2.80 -13.12 15.17
CA ALA A 152 -1.93 -12.09 14.63
C ALA A 152 -1.70 -12.32 13.13
N LEU A 153 -1.92 -11.29 12.32
CA LEU A 153 -1.47 -11.25 10.94
C LEU A 153 -0.07 -10.63 10.90
N ILE A 154 0.91 -11.40 10.43
CA ILE A 154 2.32 -10.99 10.32
C ILE A 154 2.63 -10.79 8.83
N ALA A 155 2.92 -9.56 8.42
CA ALA A 155 3.27 -9.26 7.02
C ALA A 155 4.27 -8.10 6.91
N PHE A 156 5.46 -8.38 6.38
CA PHE A 156 6.55 -7.42 6.23
C PHE A 156 6.74 -6.90 4.79
N GLY A 157 5.67 -7.00 3.99
CA GLY A 157 5.60 -6.40 2.65
C GLY A 157 5.99 -7.37 1.52
N GLY A 158 6.00 -6.82 0.31
CA GLY A 158 6.19 -7.59 -0.93
C GLY A 158 7.62 -8.07 -1.19
N THR A 159 8.55 -7.88 -0.25
CA THR A 159 9.95 -8.29 -0.39
C THR A 159 10.42 -9.29 0.67
N ASP A 160 9.63 -9.52 1.73
CA ASP A 160 9.96 -10.53 2.75
C ASP A 160 9.80 -11.94 2.18
N ASP A 161 10.90 -12.69 2.18
CA ASP A 161 10.97 -14.10 1.77
C ASP A 161 10.58 -15.07 2.90
N GLY A 162 10.30 -14.54 4.09
CA GLY A 162 9.87 -15.30 5.26
C GLY A 162 10.87 -15.26 6.41
N HIS A 163 12.09 -14.73 6.22
CA HIS A 163 13.05 -14.59 7.32
C HIS A 163 12.57 -13.60 8.39
N ILE A 164 12.08 -12.42 7.99
CA ILE A 164 11.66 -11.38 8.94
C ILE A 164 10.37 -11.84 9.63
N GLY A 165 9.36 -12.22 8.84
CA GLY A 165 8.11 -12.75 9.36
C GLY A 165 8.32 -13.95 10.29
N GLY A 166 9.21 -14.87 9.93
CA GLY A 166 9.52 -16.07 10.72
C GLY A 166 10.15 -15.76 12.07
N ALA A 167 11.11 -14.84 12.11
CA ALA A 167 11.75 -14.41 13.35
C ALA A 167 10.73 -13.76 14.31
N VAL A 168 9.85 -12.91 13.78
CA VAL A 168 8.79 -12.26 14.58
C VAL A 168 7.74 -13.27 15.05
N ALA A 169 7.30 -14.17 14.18
CA ALA A 169 6.37 -15.25 14.54
C ALA A 169 6.94 -16.14 15.66
N THR A 170 8.25 -16.41 15.63
CA THR A 170 8.95 -17.18 16.66
C THR A 170 8.89 -16.49 18.02
N SER A 171 9.28 -15.21 18.08
CA SER A 171 9.23 -14.44 19.33
C SER A 171 7.80 -14.31 19.86
N LEU A 172 6.85 -14.05 18.97
CA LEU A 172 5.44 -13.87 19.32
C LEU A 172 4.81 -15.13 19.91
N LEU A 173 4.97 -16.27 19.25
CA LEU A 173 4.36 -17.54 19.67
C LEU A 173 5.02 -18.13 20.92
N ALA A 174 6.24 -17.71 21.26
CA ALA A 174 6.92 -18.08 22.49
C ALA A 174 6.37 -17.32 23.72
N LEU A 175 5.89 -16.09 23.53
CA LEU A 175 5.39 -15.24 24.62
C LEU A 175 3.92 -15.51 24.97
N ASP A 176 3.10 -15.90 23.99
CA ASP A 176 1.68 -16.21 24.20
C ASP A 176 1.34 -17.60 23.66
N GLY A 177 0.93 -18.50 24.56
CA GLY A 177 0.57 -19.88 24.24
C GLY A 177 -0.79 -20.06 23.57
N GLN A 178 -1.68 -19.07 23.66
CA GLN A 178 -3.03 -19.12 23.05
C GLN A 178 -3.06 -18.44 21.69
N LEU A 179 -2.23 -17.43 21.48
CA LEU A 179 -2.16 -16.68 20.23
C LEU A 179 -1.83 -17.60 19.04
N ARG A 180 -2.53 -17.36 17.94
CA ARG A 180 -2.25 -17.95 16.62
C ARG A 180 -1.70 -16.87 15.69
N ALA A 181 -1.00 -17.29 14.65
CA ALA A 181 -0.44 -16.39 13.67
C ALA A 181 -0.71 -16.87 12.23
N ASP A 182 -1.00 -15.92 11.35
CA ASP A 182 -0.91 -16.08 9.91
C ASP A 182 0.23 -15.21 9.43
N MET A 183 1.22 -15.82 8.79
CA MET A 183 2.38 -15.14 8.25
C MET A 183 2.28 -15.10 6.74
N VAL A 184 2.35 -13.90 6.19
CA VAL A 184 2.34 -13.65 4.76
C VAL A 184 3.78 -13.58 4.28
N ILE A 185 4.09 -14.41 3.30
CA ILE A 185 5.35 -14.40 2.57
C ILE A 185 5.09 -13.78 1.20
N SER A 186 6.03 -12.97 0.71
CA SER A 186 5.85 -12.33 -0.59
C SER A 186 5.63 -13.36 -1.70
N PRO A 187 4.64 -13.14 -2.59
CA PRO A 187 4.43 -13.98 -3.77
C PRO A 187 5.55 -13.86 -4.82
N LEU A 188 6.46 -12.90 -4.65
CA LEU A 188 7.55 -12.65 -5.59
C LEU A 188 8.76 -13.59 -5.36
N HIS A 189 8.73 -14.40 -4.30
CA HIS A 189 9.77 -15.37 -3.97
C HIS A 189 9.32 -16.78 -4.29
N ALA A 190 9.86 -17.37 -5.37
CA ALA A 190 9.53 -18.72 -5.78
C ALA A 190 9.89 -19.80 -4.74
N GLU A 191 10.94 -19.55 -3.94
CA GLU A 191 11.42 -20.43 -2.88
C GLU A 191 11.35 -19.69 -1.53
N PRO A 192 10.20 -19.72 -0.84
CA PRO A 192 10.05 -19.03 0.43
C PRO A 192 10.89 -19.70 1.54
N HIS A 193 11.42 -18.89 2.45
CA HIS A 193 12.03 -19.38 3.67
C HIS A 193 10.95 -19.88 4.63
N LEU A 194 10.99 -21.18 4.92
CA LEU A 194 10.13 -21.81 5.90
C LEU A 194 10.89 -21.86 7.23
N PRO A 195 10.41 -21.19 8.29
CA PRO A 195 11.14 -21.17 9.54
C PRO A 195 11.19 -22.56 10.19
N ASP A 196 12.40 -22.99 10.57
CA ASP A 196 12.61 -24.27 11.24
C ASP A 196 11.88 -24.32 12.59
N GLY A 197 11.23 -25.46 12.86
CA GLY A 197 10.59 -25.70 14.16
C GLY A 197 9.32 -24.88 14.44
N LEU A 198 8.86 -24.02 13.52
CA LEU A 198 7.64 -23.23 13.71
C LEU A 198 6.34 -23.90 13.23
N SER A 199 6.38 -25.16 12.79
CA SER A 199 5.18 -25.98 12.53
C SER A 199 4.46 -26.41 13.82
N HIS A 200 4.38 -25.52 14.81
CA HIS A 200 3.40 -25.62 15.86
C HIS A 200 2.08 -25.26 15.19
N GLY A 201 1.02 -26.07 15.30
CA GLY A 201 -0.28 -25.86 14.62
C GLY A 201 -1.01 -24.52 14.88
N ARG A 202 -0.32 -23.54 15.49
CA ARG A 202 -0.68 -22.15 15.70
C ARG A 202 -0.15 -21.19 14.62
N LEU A 203 0.87 -21.55 13.84
CA LEU A 203 1.35 -20.74 12.71
C LEU A 203 0.82 -21.31 11.38
N LYS A 204 0.26 -20.43 10.54
CA LYS A 204 -0.07 -20.72 9.14
C LYS A 204 0.72 -19.80 8.23
N LEU A 205 1.26 -20.38 7.16
CA LEU A 205 2.04 -19.64 6.16
C LEU A 205 1.18 -19.42 4.92
N HIS A 206 1.24 -18.21 4.37
CA HIS A 206 0.49 -17.82 3.18
C HIS A 206 1.41 -17.25 2.13
N HIS A 207 1.38 -17.85 0.94
CA HIS A 207 2.08 -17.36 -0.24
C HIS A 207 1.03 -16.86 -1.24
N GLY A 208 1.14 -15.60 -1.69
CA GLY A 208 0.09 -14.98 -2.52
C GLY A 208 -1.23 -14.79 -1.77
N ALA A 209 -1.15 -14.24 -0.56
CA ALA A 209 -2.27 -14.14 0.36
C ALA A 209 -3.41 -13.22 -0.10
N ASP A 210 -4.65 -13.66 0.16
CA ASP A 210 -5.83 -12.79 0.21
C ASP A 210 -5.81 -12.00 1.52
N MET A 211 -5.29 -10.77 1.45
CA MET A 211 -5.15 -9.90 2.62
C MET A 211 -6.50 -9.53 3.23
N VAL A 212 -7.58 -9.43 2.45
CA VAL A 212 -8.91 -9.12 2.97
C VAL A 212 -9.39 -10.28 3.85
N ALA A 213 -9.30 -11.51 3.36
CA ALA A 213 -9.68 -12.70 4.11
C ALA A 213 -8.83 -12.88 5.38
N LEU A 214 -7.51 -12.64 5.29
CA LEU A 214 -6.62 -12.72 6.45
C LEU A 214 -6.96 -11.66 7.50
N MET A 215 -7.12 -10.40 7.10
CA MET A 215 -7.48 -9.30 7.99
C MET A 215 -8.88 -9.45 8.59
N ALA A 216 -9.81 -10.12 7.91
CA ALA A 216 -11.14 -10.40 8.46
C ALA A 216 -11.04 -11.22 9.75
N SER A 217 -10.21 -12.26 9.71
CA SER A 217 -10.00 -13.18 10.85
C SER A 217 -8.99 -12.68 11.89
N ALA A 218 -8.16 -11.70 11.54
CA ALA A 218 -7.10 -11.19 12.41
C ALA A 218 -7.66 -10.36 13.58
N SER A 219 -6.97 -10.45 14.71
CA SER A 219 -7.17 -9.61 15.90
C SER A 219 -6.09 -8.54 16.05
N LEU A 220 -4.97 -8.68 15.33
CA LEU A 220 -3.81 -7.80 15.40
C LEU A 220 -3.05 -7.85 14.06
N TYR A 221 -2.55 -6.70 13.61
CA TYR A 221 -1.57 -6.61 12.53
C TYR A 221 -0.16 -6.36 13.08
N ILE A 222 0.83 -7.13 12.62
CA ILE A 222 2.25 -6.89 12.89
C ILE A 222 2.99 -6.83 11.55
N GLY A 223 3.73 -5.75 11.29
CA GLY A 223 4.36 -5.63 9.98
C GLY A 223 5.28 -4.44 9.79
N ALA A 224 5.70 -4.27 8.54
CA ALA A 224 6.47 -3.11 8.11
C ALA A 224 5.55 -1.88 7.97
N ALA A 225 6.10 -0.68 8.16
CA ALA A 225 5.36 0.58 8.03
C ALA A 225 5.17 1.03 6.57
N GLY A 226 4.84 0.10 5.67
CA GLY A 226 4.48 0.38 4.27
C GLY A 226 2.99 0.69 4.07
N SER A 227 2.50 0.55 2.84
CA SER A 227 1.10 0.86 2.47
C SER A 227 0.05 -0.04 3.15
N THR A 228 0.42 -1.28 3.51
CA THR A 228 -0.46 -2.24 4.22
C THR A 228 -0.93 -1.72 5.58
N VAL A 229 -0.23 -0.76 6.17
CA VAL A 229 -0.69 -0.07 7.39
C VAL A 229 -2.05 0.60 7.17
N LEU A 230 -2.27 1.24 6.01
CA LEU A 230 -3.54 1.89 5.70
C LEU A 230 -4.67 0.85 5.51
N GLU A 231 -4.35 -0.33 4.95
CA GLU A 231 -5.28 -1.46 4.83
C GLU A 231 -5.69 -1.99 6.22
N ALA A 232 -4.71 -2.22 7.11
CA ALA A 232 -4.95 -2.66 8.49
C ALA A 232 -5.76 -1.62 9.29
N ALA A 233 -5.45 -0.33 9.11
CA ALA A 233 -6.20 0.77 9.69
C ALA A 233 -7.64 0.83 9.17
N ALA A 234 -7.84 0.65 7.86
CA ALA A 234 -9.16 0.58 7.24
C ALA A 234 -9.97 -0.61 7.77
N ALA A 235 -9.34 -1.77 7.98
CA ALA A 235 -9.92 -2.94 8.60
C ALA A 235 -10.21 -2.79 10.10
N GLY A 236 -9.75 -1.71 10.73
CA GLY A 236 -9.92 -1.43 12.16
C GLY A 236 -9.05 -2.30 13.06
N LEU A 237 -7.96 -2.89 12.54
CA LEU A 237 -7.07 -3.73 13.30
C LEU A 237 -6.14 -2.88 14.18
N PRO A 238 -5.96 -3.22 15.47
CA PRO A 238 -4.82 -2.71 16.20
C PRO A 238 -3.54 -3.20 15.54
N MET A 239 -2.45 -2.48 15.73
CA MET A 239 -1.21 -2.82 15.04
C MET A 239 0.04 -2.50 15.85
N VAL A 240 1.10 -3.24 15.53
CA VAL A 240 2.47 -2.95 15.93
C VAL A 240 3.32 -2.97 14.68
N VAL A 241 4.10 -1.92 14.42
CA VAL A 241 4.86 -1.81 13.17
C VAL A 241 6.32 -1.48 13.39
N THR A 242 7.14 -1.75 12.38
CA THR A 242 8.56 -1.35 12.36
C THR A 242 8.96 -0.75 11.02
N GLU A 243 9.95 0.12 11.04
CA GLU A 243 10.66 0.56 9.85
C GLU A 243 11.49 -0.59 9.27
N LEU A 244 11.40 -0.81 7.96
CA LEU A 244 12.30 -1.69 7.20
C LEU A 244 13.08 -0.97 6.09
N ALA A 245 12.65 0.23 5.72
CA ALA A 245 13.26 1.03 4.67
C ALA A 245 13.08 2.52 4.97
N ASP A 246 14.03 3.34 4.52
CA ASP A 246 14.07 4.78 4.81
C ASP A 246 12.77 5.52 4.39
N ASN A 247 12.11 5.06 3.32
CA ASN A 247 10.85 5.61 2.85
C ASN A 247 9.64 5.35 3.79
N GLN A 248 9.82 4.56 4.85
CA GLN A 248 8.78 4.28 5.85
C GLN A 248 8.89 5.19 7.09
N ARG A 249 9.98 5.96 7.22
CA ARG A 249 10.27 6.77 8.40
C ARG A 249 9.17 7.79 8.74
N LEU A 250 8.64 8.49 7.73
CA LEU A 250 7.54 9.43 7.91
C LEU A 250 6.26 8.73 8.40
N ASN A 251 6.04 7.49 7.94
CA ASN A 251 4.91 6.70 8.38
C ASN A 251 5.07 6.28 9.85
N ILE A 252 6.26 5.83 10.25
CA ILE A 252 6.58 5.51 11.66
C ILE A 252 6.32 6.72 12.57
N GLN A 253 6.77 7.91 12.17
CA GLN A 253 6.55 9.14 12.93
C GLN A 253 5.05 9.44 13.08
N ALA A 254 4.30 9.45 11.98
CA ALA A 254 2.86 9.71 12.01
C ALA A 254 2.10 8.68 12.86
N LEU A 255 2.47 7.40 12.75
CA LEU A 255 1.84 6.32 13.51
C LEU A 255 2.06 6.50 15.02
N ARG A 256 3.26 6.89 15.46
CA ARG A 256 3.53 7.18 16.88
C ARG A 256 2.73 8.35 17.39
N GLU A 257 2.66 9.44 16.63
CA GLU A 257 1.88 10.63 16.98
C GLU A 257 0.38 10.30 17.13
N LEU A 258 -0.10 9.33 16.36
CA LEU A 258 -1.46 8.82 16.40
C LEU A 258 -1.67 7.69 17.42
N GLY A 259 -0.68 7.38 18.26
CA GLY A 259 -0.79 6.42 19.36
C GLY A 259 -0.67 4.94 18.95
N VAL A 260 -0.10 4.66 17.77
CA VAL A 260 0.28 3.30 17.36
C VAL A 260 1.69 2.98 17.89
N THR A 261 1.87 1.75 18.38
CA THR A 261 3.22 1.28 18.75
C THR A 261 4.03 1.03 17.49
N ALA A 262 5.08 1.83 17.27
CA ALA A 262 5.94 1.75 16.10
C ALA A 262 7.42 1.85 16.49
N PHE A 263 8.27 1.10 15.79
CA PHE A 263 9.72 1.01 16.04
C PHE A 263 10.52 1.52 14.83
N ASP A 264 11.65 2.20 15.08
CA ASP A 264 12.52 2.72 14.01
C ASP A 264 13.44 1.63 13.42
N ALA A 265 13.45 0.43 14.00
CA ALA A 265 14.25 -0.68 13.55
C ALA A 265 13.62 -2.01 13.97
N LEU A 266 13.89 -3.06 13.19
CA LEU A 266 13.39 -4.40 13.45
C LEU A 266 13.96 -4.97 14.76
N GLU A 267 13.14 -4.96 15.79
CA GLU A 267 13.41 -5.64 17.06
C GLU A 267 12.32 -6.68 17.32
N THR A 268 12.58 -7.94 16.95
CA THR A 268 11.55 -9.00 16.95
C THR A 268 10.93 -9.25 18.32
N THR A 269 11.73 -9.19 19.39
CA THR A 269 11.24 -9.31 20.77
C THR A 269 10.38 -8.12 21.17
N ALA A 270 10.78 -6.90 20.85
CA ALA A 270 10.00 -5.70 21.19
C ALA A 270 8.64 -5.66 20.45
N LEU A 271 8.62 -6.05 19.16
CA LEU A 271 7.39 -6.23 18.39
C LEU A 271 6.45 -7.24 19.05
N ALA A 272 7.00 -8.38 19.47
CA ALA A 272 6.25 -9.46 20.10
C ALA A 272 5.71 -9.08 21.49
N GLU A 273 6.49 -8.37 22.30
CA GLU A 273 6.06 -7.86 23.61
C GLU A 273 4.96 -6.79 23.49
N ALA A 274 5.06 -5.93 22.48
CA ALA A 274 4.06 -4.90 22.19
C ALA A 274 2.72 -5.48 21.71
N ALA A 275 2.71 -6.67 21.10
CA ALA A 275 1.52 -7.31 20.56
C ALA A 275 0.40 -7.46 21.60
N GLY A 276 0.75 -7.84 22.84
CA GLY A 276 -0.22 -7.98 23.92
C GLY A 276 -0.88 -6.66 24.33
N ALA A 277 -0.13 -5.55 24.29
CA ALA A 277 -0.67 -4.22 24.58
C ALA A 277 -1.61 -3.75 23.45
N ALA A 278 -1.21 -3.94 22.20
CA ALA A 278 -2.02 -3.60 21.03
C ALA A 278 -3.33 -4.43 20.98
N LEU A 279 -3.28 -5.73 21.32
CA LEU A 279 -4.49 -6.57 21.44
C LEU A 279 -5.46 -6.04 22.51
N ARG A 280 -4.95 -5.57 23.64
CA ARG A 280 -5.79 -4.98 24.72
C ARG A 280 -6.35 -3.61 24.36
N GLN A 281 -5.67 -2.84 23.51
CA GLN A 281 -6.17 -1.57 22.98
C GLN A 281 -7.45 -1.77 22.15
N GLY A 282 -7.59 -2.93 21.51
CA GLY A 282 -8.79 -3.28 20.75
C GLY A 282 -8.79 -2.59 19.39
N GLU A 283 -9.61 -1.56 19.21
CA GLU A 283 -9.70 -0.86 17.92
C GLU A 283 -8.46 0.01 17.65
N SER A 284 -8.09 0.09 16.36
CA SER A 284 -7.01 0.98 15.89
C SER A 284 -7.29 2.44 16.25
N PRO A 285 -6.29 3.20 16.74
CA PRO A 285 -6.47 4.64 16.93
C PRO A 285 -6.64 5.39 15.59
N LEU A 286 -6.28 4.74 14.48
CA LEU A 286 -6.43 5.27 13.12
C LEU A 286 -7.86 5.13 12.56
N LEU A 287 -8.74 4.39 13.23
CA LEU A 287 -10.06 4.03 12.70
C LEU A 287 -10.88 5.25 12.27
N ALA A 288 -10.85 6.32 13.08
CA ALA A 288 -11.59 7.56 12.81
C ALA A 288 -11.02 8.36 11.62
N LEU A 289 -9.72 8.24 11.35
CA LEU A 289 -9.05 8.94 10.26
C LEU A 289 -9.31 8.27 8.91
N MET A 290 -9.46 6.95 8.91
CA MET A 290 -9.66 6.18 7.68
C MET A 290 -11.12 6.21 7.26
N GLN A 291 -11.39 6.87 6.13
CA GLN A 291 -12.73 6.95 5.53
C GLN A 291 -12.77 6.19 4.20
N PRO A 292 -13.84 5.41 3.91
CA PRO A 292 -13.97 4.73 2.64
C PRO A 292 -14.08 5.72 1.47
N GLY A 293 -13.80 5.25 0.25
CA GLY A 293 -13.95 6.04 -0.98
C GLY A 293 -12.83 7.05 -1.25
N GLY A 294 -11.64 6.87 -0.66
CA GLY A 294 -10.50 7.76 -0.93
C GLY A 294 -10.07 7.76 -2.39
N ALA A 295 -10.04 6.59 -3.03
CA ALA A 295 -9.78 6.47 -4.46
C ALA A 295 -10.86 7.13 -5.33
N ASP A 296 -12.15 7.03 -4.96
CA ASP A 296 -13.24 7.70 -5.68
C ASP A 296 -13.12 9.23 -5.58
N ARG A 297 -12.78 9.75 -4.39
CA ARG A 297 -12.50 11.18 -4.19
C ARG A 297 -11.30 11.63 -5.03
N ALA A 298 -10.22 10.84 -5.05
CA ALA A 298 -9.05 11.13 -5.87
C ALA A 298 -9.39 11.14 -7.36
N ALA A 299 -10.10 10.11 -7.86
CA ALA A 299 -10.53 10.03 -9.25
C ALA A 299 -11.41 11.23 -9.65
N ALA A 300 -12.40 11.60 -8.84
CA ALA A 300 -13.26 12.75 -9.09
C ALA A 300 -12.46 14.07 -9.12
N ALA A 301 -11.53 14.26 -8.19
CA ALA A 301 -10.68 15.45 -8.13
C ALA A 301 -9.72 15.53 -9.32
N ILE A 302 -9.14 14.40 -9.76
CA ILE A 302 -8.31 14.33 -10.97
C ILE A 302 -9.10 14.78 -12.21
N LEU A 303 -10.33 14.27 -12.38
CA LEU A 303 -11.19 14.63 -13.51
C LEU A 303 -11.59 16.10 -13.49
N ALA A 304 -11.93 16.64 -12.31
CA ALA A 304 -12.23 18.06 -12.14
C ALA A 304 -11.01 18.94 -12.51
N HIS A 305 -9.83 18.60 -12.00
CA HIS A 305 -8.59 19.30 -12.31
C HIS A 305 -8.29 19.29 -13.82
N MET A 306 -8.47 18.14 -14.48
CA MET A 306 -8.27 18.03 -15.92
C MET A 306 -9.27 18.89 -16.72
N ALA A 307 -10.54 18.95 -16.31
CA ALA A 307 -11.56 19.78 -16.96
C ALA A 307 -11.25 21.28 -16.85
N GLU A 308 -10.76 21.73 -15.69
CA GLU A 308 -10.32 23.12 -15.48
C GLU A 308 -9.14 23.49 -16.41
N ARG A 309 -8.17 22.58 -16.55
CA ARG A 309 -7.03 22.77 -17.47
C ARG A 309 -7.44 22.81 -18.94
N GLY A 310 -8.39 21.97 -19.34
CA GLY A 310 -8.92 21.94 -20.71
C GLY A 310 -9.72 23.20 -21.08
N SER A 311 -10.33 23.86 -20.10
CA SER A 311 -11.10 25.10 -20.31
C SER A 311 -10.23 26.36 -20.45
N GLY A 312 -8.93 26.26 -20.13
CA GLY A 312 -7.97 27.37 -20.15
C GLY A 312 -6.99 27.38 -21.33
N ARG A 313 -7.12 26.45 -22.29
CA ARG A 313 -6.36 26.41 -23.56
C ARG A 313 -7.26 26.79 -24.73
#